data_AF-A0A971GMA9-F1
#
_entry.id   AF-A0A971GMA9-F1
#
_cell.length_a   1.000
_cell.length_b   1.000
_cell.length_c   1.000
_cell.angle_alpha   90.00
_cell.angle_beta   90.00
_cell.angle_gamma   90.00
#
_symmetry.space_group_name_H-M   'P 1'
#
loop_
_entity.id
_entity.type
_entity.pdbx_description
1 polymer ?
#
loop_
_entity_poly.entity_id
_entity_poly.type
_entity_poly.pdbx_seq_one_letter_code
_entity_poly.pdbx_strand_id
1 'polypeptide(L)'
;MKSIFEMKGPEKAAALLMIMGPQITADILKHLDETSVERLTAEMIKMKSLPESEREELIGDFMIELKKTTRSDSGGINRARKIIEESFGDEKADEMIKKIESRDVESAFKFLAELEAEEILALVKDEPPQMVALVLSFLPARTSGEIIKKLPREKVAETALRLARMKNVSPEATVAVARALRKRYRTMKSEETDGGEAGGIDSLVSILGHMSSDSEKKILDNLGITMPEVAGELSERIFSFENIAALSNAEIRLLIDELNDDYLIAFALKGADDEIRFRFLRNMSQNRATDIIEEMNRMGAVKLKEVLEYREAIVETVRQMEARGAIRLRRSGEEWVE
;
A
#
# COMPACT_ATOMS: atom_id res chain seq x y z
N MET A 1 -36.80 -35.59 -24.37
CA MET A 1 -35.75 -34.76 -24.99
C MET A 1 -34.42 -35.27 -24.48
N LYS A 2 -33.35 -35.18 -25.28
CA LYS A 2 -32.00 -35.41 -24.76
C LYS A 2 -31.73 -34.40 -23.65
N SER A 3 -31.06 -34.82 -22.58
CA SER A 3 -30.57 -33.86 -21.57
C SER A 3 -29.58 -32.90 -22.23
N ILE A 4 -29.44 -31.67 -21.72
CA ILE A 4 -28.46 -30.68 -22.22
C ILE A 4 -27.04 -31.26 -22.27
N PHE A 5 -26.70 -32.16 -21.34
CA PHE A 5 -25.42 -32.86 -21.30
C PHE A 5 -25.20 -33.85 -22.45
N GLU A 6 -26.28 -34.26 -23.14
CA GLU A 6 -26.24 -35.14 -24.30
C GLU A 6 -26.34 -34.37 -25.63
N MET A 7 -26.56 -33.06 -25.58
CA MET A 7 -26.67 -32.20 -26.75
C MET A 7 -25.30 -31.91 -27.37
N LYS A 8 -25.20 -32.07 -28.69
CA LYS A 8 -24.00 -31.73 -29.47
C LYS A 8 -23.97 -30.24 -29.82
N GLY A 9 -22.82 -29.71 -30.24
CA GLY A 9 -22.62 -28.28 -30.54
C GLY A 9 -23.74 -27.61 -31.36
N PRO A 10 -24.20 -28.18 -32.50
CA PRO A 10 -25.30 -27.62 -33.28
C PRO A 10 -26.65 -27.61 -32.54
N GLU A 11 -26.93 -28.64 -31.74
CA GLU A 11 -28.14 -28.74 -30.92
C GLU A 11 -28.10 -27.64 -29.83
N LYS A 12 -26.97 -27.47 -29.13
CA LYS A 12 -26.80 -26.40 -28.12
C LYS A 12 -26.92 -24.99 -28.71
N ALA A 13 -26.33 -24.76 -29.89
CA ALA A 13 -26.39 -23.47 -30.58
C ALA A 13 -27.83 -23.13 -31.02
N ALA A 14 -28.56 -24.09 -31.57
CA ALA A 14 -29.97 -23.93 -31.91
C ALA A 14 -30.83 -23.61 -30.68
N ALA A 15 -30.62 -24.31 -29.56
CA ALA A 15 -31.30 -24.05 -28.31
C ALA A 15 -31.01 -22.63 -27.76
N LEU A 16 -29.76 -22.16 -27.83
CA LEU A 16 -29.38 -20.82 -27.41
C LEU A 16 -30.03 -19.73 -28.28
N LEU A 17 -30.06 -19.92 -29.61
CA LEU A 17 -30.74 -19.01 -30.54
C LEU A 17 -32.25 -18.92 -30.21
N MET A 18 -32.90 -20.06 -29.94
CA MET A 18 -34.31 -20.05 -29.52
C MET A 18 -34.55 -19.24 -28.23
N ILE A 19 -33.60 -19.27 -27.27
CA ILE A 19 -33.69 -18.50 -26.02
C ILE A 19 -33.52 -17.00 -26.26
N MET A 20 -32.61 -16.60 -27.16
CA MET A 20 -32.35 -15.19 -27.48
C MET A 20 -33.49 -14.52 -28.26
N GLY A 21 -34.42 -15.31 -28.79
CA GLY A 21 -35.59 -14.82 -29.50
C GLY A 21 -35.31 -14.44 -30.96
N PRO A 22 -36.38 -14.16 -31.73
CA PRO A 22 -36.32 -14.11 -33.18
C PRO A 22 -35.51 -12.93 -33.74
N GLN A 23 -35.54 -11.76 -33.08
CA GLN A 23 -34.83 -10.56 -33.55
C GLN A 23 -33.32 -10.73 -33.45
N ILE A 24 -32.81 -11.11 -32.27
CA ILE A 24 -31.39 -11.32 -32.02
C ILE A 24 -30.86 -12.49 -32.86
N THR A 25 -31.62 -13.57 -32.95
CA THR A 25 -31.28 -14.72 -33.80
C THR A 25 -31.12 -14.32 -35.26
N ALA A 26 -32.05 -13.52 -35.80
CA ALA A 26 -31.98 -13.08 -37.18
C ALA A 26 -30.70 -12.27 -37.48
N ASP A 27 -30.26 -11.42 -36.55
CA ASP A 27 -29.01 -10.67 -36.71
C ASP A 27 -27.78 -11.56 -36.65
N ILE A 28 -27.77 -12.60 -35.81
CA ILE A 28 -26.68 -13.58 -35.76
C ILE A 28 -26.63 -14.41 -37.05
N LEU A 29 -27.77 -14.90 -37.54
CA LEU A 29 -27.83 -15.76 -38.73
C LEU A 29 -27.32 -15.04 -39.99
N LYS A 30 -27.44 -13.71 -40.09
CA LYS A 30 -26.90 -12.91 -41.22
C LYS A 30 -25.38 -13.01 -41.37
N HIS A 31 -24.67 -13.40 -40.32
CA HIS A 31 -23.21 -13.50 -40.30
C HIS A 31 -22.70 -14.94 -40.49
N LEU A 32 -23.60 -15.91 -40.70
CA LEU A 32 -23.25 -17.31 -40.91
C LEU A 32 -23.38 -17.70 -42.38
N ASP A 33 -22.61 -18.71 -42.79
CA ASP A 33 -22.73 -19.30 -44.12
C ASP A 33 -24.04 -20.11 -44.25
N GLU A 34 -24.50 -20.28 -45.48
CA GLU A 34 -25.78 -20.94 -45.79
C GLU A 34 -25.88 -22.36 -45.20
N THR A 35 -24.78 -23.13 -45.22
CA THR A 35 -24.77 -24.50 -44.68
C THR A 35 -24.92 -24.54 -43.16
N SER A 36 -24.34 -23.56 -42.46
CA SER A 36 -24.50 -23.39 -41.02
C SER A 36 -25.92 -22.97 -40.65
N VAL A 37 -26.52 -22.05 -41.42
CA VAL A 37 -27.90 -21.59 -41.21
C VAL A 37 -28.90 -22.74 -41.40
N GLU A 38 -28.75 -23.55 -42.44
CA GLU A 38 -29.59 -24.73 -42.68
C GLU A 38 -29.51 -25.73 -41.52
N ARG A 39 -28.29 -26.03 -41.06
CA ARG A 39 -28.07 -26.97 -39.95
C ARG A 39 -28.69 -26.48 -38.65
N LEU A 40 -28.52 -25.21 -38.30
CA LEU A 40 -29.09 -24.63 -37.08
C LEU A 40 -30.62 -24.61 -37.16
N THR A 41 -31.17 -24.22 -38.30
CA THR A 41 -32.62 -24.16 -38.53
C THR A 41 -33.25 -25.55 -38.44
N ALA A 42 -32.60 -26.58 -39.00
CA ALA A 42 -33.06 -27.97 -38.90
C ALA A 42 -33.10 -28.47 -37.45
N GLU A 43 -32.15 -28.08 -36.61
CA GLU A 43 -32.17 -28.41 -35.18
C GLU A 43 -33.23 -27.62 -34.41
N MET A 44 -33.43 -26.33 -34.71
CA MET A 44 -34.51 -25.53 -34.12
C MET A 44 -35.89 -26.11 -34.41
N ILE A 45 -36.13 -26.63 -35.62
CA ILE A 45 -37.41 -27.26 -35.99
C ILE A 45 -37.68 -28.53 -35.18
N LYS A 46 -36.63 -29.30 -34.84
CA LYS A 46 -36.76 -30.52 -34.02
C LYS A 46 -37.07 -30.19 -32.55
N MET A 47 -36.77 -28.99 -32.08
CA MET A 47 -36.96 -28.55 -30.70
C MET A 47 -38.32 -27.89 -30.54
N LYS A 48 -39.26 -28.56 -29.84
CA LYS A 48 -40.62 -28.04 -29.63
C LYS A 48 -40.72 -27.01 -28.51
N SER A 49 -39.99 -27.21 -27.40
CA SER A 49 -39.98 -26.33 -26.24
C SER A 49 -38.83 -26.74 -25.30
N LEU A 50 -38.19 -25.78 -24.66
CA LEU A 50 -37.14 -25.99 -23.67
C LEU A 50 -37.69 -25.71 -22.26
N PRO A 51 -37.66 -26.68 -21.33
CA PRO A 51 -38.00 -26.48 -19.93
C PRO A 51 -37.18 -25.35 -19.29
N GLU A 52 -37.74 -24.68 -18.28
CA GLU A 52 -37.09 -23.55 -17.61
C GLU A 52 -35.78 -23.93 -16.93
N SER A 53 -35.74 -25.09 -16.26
CA SER A 53 -34.51 -25.63 -15.64
C SER A 53 -33.40 -25.89 -16.66
N GLU A 54 -33.77 -26.36 -17.85
CA GLU A 54 -32.83 -26.60 -18.95
C GLU A 54 -32.33 -25.27 -19.53
N ARG A 55 -33.20 -24.27 -19.64
CA ARG A 55 -32.81 -22.93 -20.11
C ARG A 55 -31.73 -22.30 -19.23
N GLU A 56 -31.92 -22.32 -17.91
CA GLU A 56 -30.95 -21.74 -16.97
C GLU A 56 -29.59 -22.44 -17.04
N GLU A 57 -29.61 -23.77 -17.14
CA GLU A 57 -28.41 -24.58 -17.25
C GLU A 57 -27.62 -24.31 -18.54
N LEU A 58 -28.33 -24.18 -19.68
CA LEU A 58 -27.70 -23.86 -20.96
C LEU A 58 -27.06 -22.47 -20.98
N ILE A 59 -27.72 -21.47 -20.37
CA ILE A 59 -27.16 -20.12 -20.23
C ILE A 59 -25.91 -20.17 -19.34
N GLY A 60 -25.96 -20.91 -18.23
CA GLY A 60 -24.82 -21.09 -17.33
C GLY A 60 -23.60 -21.71 -18.03
N ASP A 61 -23.81 -22.80 -18.77
CA ASP A 61 -22.76 -23.50 -19.53
C ASP A 61 -22.16 -22.56 -20.60
N PHE A 62 -23.00 -21.85 -21.36
CA PHE A 62 -22.54 -20.88 -22.36
C PHE A 62 -21.71 -19.74 -21.75
N MET A 63 -22.10 -19.22 -20.59
CA MET A 63 -21.36 -18.17 -19.88
C MET A 63 -19.98 -18.67 -19.40
N ILE A 64 -19.88 -19.93 -18.99
CA ILE A 64 -18.61 -20.56 -18.58
C ILE A 64 -17.71 -20.77 -19.82
N GLU A 65 -18.27 -21.25 -20.93
CA GLU A 65 -17.57 -21.44 -22.21
C GLU A 65 -17.06 -20.10 -22.77
N LEU A 66 -17.89 -19.05 -22.71
CA LEU A 66 -17.49 -17.69 -23.03
C LEU A 66 -16.29 -17.30 -22.18
N LYS A 67 -16.37 -17.34 -20.85
CA LYS A 67 -15.24 -16.97 -19.97
C LYS A 67 -13.93 -17.72 -20.26
N LYS A 68 -14.00 -18.99 -20.69
CA LYS A 68 -12.81 -19.75 -21.12
C LYS A 68 -12.22 -19.24 -22.44
N THR A 69 -13.08 -18.80 -23.36
CA THR A 69 -12.72 -18.28 -24.69
C THR A 69 -12.33 -16.80 -24.65
N THR A 70 -12.95 -16.01 -23.77
CA THR A 70 -12.75 -14.55 -23.59
C THR A 70 -11.44 -14.20 -22.88
N ARG A 71 -10.54 -15.15 -22.63
CA ARG A 71 -9.15 -14.85 -22.22
C ARG A 71 -8.38 -13.99 -23.24
N SER A 72 -8.95 -13.71 -24.41
CA SER A 72 -8.39 -12.87 -25.47
C SER A 72 -9.05 -11.50 -25.66
N ASP A 73 -10.14 -11.16 -24.97
CA ASP A 73 -10.75 -9.82 -25.06
C ASP A 73 -10.25 -8.92 -23.92
N SER A 74 -8.96 -8.59 -23.95
CA SER A 74 -8.50 -7.39 -23.28
C SER A 74 -8.96 -6.18 -24.10
N GLY A 75 -9.70 -5.27 -23.48
CA GLY A 75 -9.76 -3.89 -23.97
C GLY A 75 -8.34 -3.39 -24.26
N GLY A 76 -8.17 -2.62 -25.34
CA GLY A 76 -6.86 -2.20 -25.81
C GLY A 76 -6.94 -1.11 -26.87
N ILE A 77 -5.82 -0.41 -27.03
CA ILE A 77 -5.71 0.77 -27.90
C ILE A 77 -6.16 0.50 -29.33
N ASN A 78 -5.98 -0.73 -29.84
CA ASN A 78 -6.39 -1.14 -31.18
C ASN A 78 -7.92 -1.20 -31.36
N ARG A 79 -8.66 -1.58 -30.33
CA ARG A 79 -10.13 -1.63 -30.39
C ARG A 79 -10.73 -0.24 -30.19
N ALA A 80 -10.16 0.54 -29.27
CA ALA A 80 -10.50 1.95 -29.12
C ALA A 80 -10.21 2.73 -30.41
N ARG A 81 -9.07 2.47 -31.06
CA ARG A 81 -8.68 3.02 -32.37
C ARG A 81 -9.74 2.73 -33.41
N LYS A 82 -10.09 1.47 -33.61
CA LYS A 82 -11.11 1.07 -34.60
C LYS A 82 -12.47 1.74 -34.36
N ILE A 83 -12.90 1.85 -33.10
CA ILE A 83 -14.14 2.53 -32.74
C ILE A 83 -14.08 4.03 -33.09
N ILE A 84 -12.95 4.70 -32.82
CA ILE A 84 -12.78 6.13 -33.09
C ILE A 84 -12.62 6.37 -34.60
N GLU A 85 -11.90 5.52 -35.33
CA GLU A 85 -11.78 5.53 -36.80
C GLU A 85 -13.17 5.43 -37.45
N GLU A 86 -13.99 4.44 -37.03
CA GLU A 86 -15.35 4.25 -37.53
C GLU A 86 -16.29 5.42 -37.17
N SER A 87 -16.04 6.12 -36.06
CA SER A 87 -16.91 7.21 -35.57
C SER A 87 -16.52 8.60 -36.07
N PHE A 88 -15.23 8.87 -36.30
CA PHE A 88 -14.70 10.22 -36.53
C PHE A 88 -13.74 10.33 -37.72
N GLY A 89 -13.40 9.22 -38.37
CA GLY A 89 -12.44 9.16 -39.48
C GLY A 89 -10.97 9.06 -39.03
N ASP A 90 -10.14 8.52 -39.92
CA ASP A 90 -8.75 8.13 -39.63
C ASP A 90 -7.89 9.28 -39.08
N GLU A 91 -7.96 10.48 -39.67
CA GLU A 91 -7.14 11.62 -39.25
C GLU A 91 -7.43 12.06 -37.80
N LYS A 92 -8.71 12.15 -37.43
CA LYS A 92 -9.12 12.53 -36.06
C LYS A 92 -8.83 11.42 -35.06
N ALA A 93 -8.95 10.17 -35.47
CA ALA A 93 -8.61 9.04 -34.64
C ALA A 93 -7.11 9.04 -34.30
N ASP A 94 -6.24 9.23 -35.28
CA ASP A 94 -4.80 9.31 -35.08
C ASP A 94 -4.40 10.50 -34.18
N GLU A 95 -5.04 11.66 -34.34
CA GLU A 95 -4.79 12.82 -33.48
C GLU A 95 -5.17 12.53 -32.02
N MET A 96 -6.35 11.96 -31.79
CA MET A 96 -6.83 11.63 -30.44
C MET A 96 -5.97 10.57 -29.75
N ILE A 97 -5.59 9.52 -30.48
CA ILE A 97 -4.74 8.45 -29.94
C ILE A 97 -3.36 9.00 -29.57
N LYS A 98 -2.72 9.78 -30.46
CA LYS A 98 -1.42 10.41 -30.17
C LYS A 98 -1.48 11.30 -28.94
N LYS A 99 -2.57 12.04 -28.75
CA LYS A 99 -2.76 12.90 -27.57
C LYS A 99 -2.92 12.11 -26.28
N ILE A 100 -3.51 10.92 -26.33
CA ILE A 100 -3.63 10.02 -25.17
C ILE A 100 -2.27 9.39 -24.86
N GLU A 101 -1.59 8.84 -25.88
CA GLU A 101 -0.26 8.24 -25.75
C GLU A 101 0.77 9.24 -25.22
N SER A 102 0.75 10.49 -25.67
CA SER A 102 1.67 11.53 -25.17
C SER A 102 1.43 11.84 -23.69
N ARG A 103 0.17 11.91 -23.24
CA ARG A 103 -0.17 12.12 -21.82
C ARG A 103 0.28 10.97 -20.94
N ASP A 104 0.15 9.74 -21.43
CA ASP A 104 0.61 8.55 -20.70
C ASP A 104 2.13 8.53 -20.55
N VAL A 105 2.87 8.90 -21.61
CA VAL A 105 4.33 9.03 -21.58
C VAL A 105 4.78 10.11 -20.58
N GLU A 106 4.20 11.31 -20.64
CA GLU A 106 4.51 12.39 -19.69
C GLU A 106 4.23 11.98 -18.23
N SER A 107 3.07 11.36 -18.00
CA SER A 107 2.68 10.84 -16.68
C SER A 107 3.65 9.77 -16.16
N ALA A 108 4.16 8.91 -17.05
CA ALA A 108 5.09 7.85 -16.67
C ALA A 108 6.43 8.41 -16.17
N PHE A 109 6.91 9.51 -16.73
CA PHE A 109 8.16 10.17 -16.35
C PHE A 109 8.02 11.24 -15.26
N LYS A 110 6.79 11.64 -14.90
CA LYS A 110 6.52 12.68 -13.90
C LYS A 110 7.28 12.52 -12.58
N PHE A 111 7.45 11.27 -12.11
CA PHE A 111 8.17 11.00 -10.86
C PHE A 111 9.63 11.47 -10.89
N LEU A 112 10.29 11.51 -12.06
CA LEU A 112 11.67 11.99 -12.15
C LEU A 112 11.79 13.50 -11.94
N ALA A 113 10.71 14.26 -12.17
CA ALA A 113 10.70 15.70 -11.92
C ALA A 113 10.66 16.04 -10.41
N GLU A 114 10.32 15.06 -9.57
CA GLU A 114 10.26 15.18 -8.11
C GLU A 114 11.56 14.73 -7.43
N LEU A 115 12.53 14.22 -8.20
CA LEU A 115 13.81 13.72 -7.68
C LEU A 115 14.91 14.78 -7.78
N GLU A 116 15.88 14.68 -6.86
CA GLU A 116 17.08 15.52 -6.90
C GLU A 116 18.07 15.03 -7.99
N ALA A 117 18.92 15.94 -8.47
CA ALA A 117 19.82 15.65 -9.58
C ALA A 117 20.80 14.50 -9.28
N GLU A 118 21.22 14.34 -8.03
CA GLU A 118 22.05 13.24 -7.54
C GLU A 118 21.34 11.89 -7.62
N GLU A 119 20.06 11.82 -7.24
CA GLU A 119 19.26 10.59 -7.29
C GLU A 119 19.03 10.16 -8.75
N ILE A 120 18.71 11.12 -9.62
CA ILE A 120 18.55 10.86 -11.05
C ILE A 120 19.89 10.39 -11.67
N LEU A 121 21.00 11.02 -11.31
CA LEU A 121 22.32 10.60 -11.77
C LEU A 121 22.62 9.15 -11.36
N ALA A 122 22.29 8.77 -10.12
CA ALA A 122 22.48 7.41 -9.63
C ALA A 122 21.67 6.38 -10.43
N LEU A 123 20.48 6.76 -10.92
CA LEU A 123 19.66 5.91 -11.79
C LEU A 123 20.23 5.75 -13.19
N VAL A 124 20.81 6.81 -13.77
CA VAL A 124 21.18 6.83 -15.21
C VAL A 124 22.66 6.61 -15.49
N LYS A 125 23.55 6.73 -14.49
CA LYS A 125 25.02 6.67 -14.68
C LYS A 125 25.49 5.39 -15.39
N ASP A 126 24.86 4.26 -15.09
CA ASP A 126 25.22 2.93 -15.63
C ASP A 126 24.43 2.58 -16.88
N GLU A 127 23.45 3.42 -17.26
CA GLU A 127 22.59 3.13 -18.39
C GLU A 127 23.27 3.42 -19.74
N PRO A 128 22.80 2.76 -20.82
CA PRO A 128 23.27 3.05 -22.17
C PRO A 128 22.95 4.50 -22.57
N PRO A 129 23.79 5.17 -23.39
CA PRO A 129 23.60 6.57 -23.77
C PRO A 129 22.24 6.92 -24.38
N GLN A 130 21.51 5.94 -24.93
CA GLN A 130 20.18 6.09 -25.50
C GLN A 130 19.13 6.25 -24.40
N MET A 131 19.24 5.47 -23.33
CA MET A 131 18.33 5.58 -22.18
C MET A 131 18.60 6.85 -21.40
N VAL A 132 19.87 7.24 -21.25
CA VAL A 132 20.24 8.54 -20.68
C VAL A 132 19.63 9.67 -21.52
N ALA A 133 19.78 9.64 -22.85
CA ALA A 133 19.17 10.65 -23.72
C ALA A 133 17.64 10.69 -23.59
N LEU A 134 16.99 9.53 -23.52
CA LEU A 134 15.54 9.45 -23.32
C LEU A 134 15.11 10.11 -22.00
N VAL A 135 15.75 9.75 -20.88
CA VAL A 135 15.45 10.35 -19.57
C VAL A 135 15.64 11.86 -19.59
N LEU A 136 16.77 12.35 -20.13
CA LEU A 136 17.06 13.78 -20.19
C LEU A 136 16.06 14.58 -21.03
N SER A 137 15.42 13.95 -22.03
CA SER A 137 14.41 14.59 -22.87
C SER A 137 13.10 14.90 -22.13
N PHE A 138 12.83 14.22 -21.01
CA PHE A 138 11.64 14.42 -20.17
C PHE A 138 11.92 15.20 -18.88
N LEU A 139 13.16 15.68 -18.69
CA LEU A 139 13.57 16.46 -17.52
C LEU A 139 13.69 17.95 -17.85
N PRO A 140 13.53 18.84 -16.85
CA PRO A 140 13.81 20.25 -17.03
C PRO A 140 15.25 20.49 -17.50
N ALA A 141 15.45 21.42 -18.44
CA ALA A 141 16.75 21.67 -19.07
C ALA A 141 17.89 21.95 -18.07
N ARG A 142 17.57 22.59 -16.93
CA ARG A 142 18.51 22.84 -15.84
C ARG A 142 19.03 21.55 -15.22
N THR A 143 18.13 20.68 -14.77
CA THR A 143 18.43 19.37 -14.17
C THR A 143 19.18 18.49 -15.17
N SER A 144 18.74 18.46 -16.44
CA SER A 144 19.43 17.72 -17.50
C SER A 144 20.88 18.21 -17.69
N GLY A 145 21.12 19.52 -17.62
CA GLY A 145 22.46 20.10 -17.69
C GLY A 145 23.35 19.73 -16.51
N GLU A 146 22.80 19.64 -15.30
CA GLU A 146 23.52 19.20 -14.09
C GLU A 146 23.91 17.72 -14.16
N ILE A 147 23.03 16.87 -14.66
CA ILE A 147 23.30 15.43 -14.88
C ILE A 147 24.40 15.27 -15.94
N ILE A 148 24.29 15.93 -17.09
CA ILE A 148 25.28 15.84 -18.18
C ILE A 148 26.68 16.21 -17.68
N LYS A 149 26.81 17.25 -16.85
CA LYS A 149 28.12 17.69 -16.29
C LYS A 149 28.80 16.61 -15.44
N LYS A 150 28.03 15.74 -14.80
CA LYS A 150 28.52 14.70 -13.88
C LYS A 150 28.75 13.35 -14.59
N LEU A 151 28.39 13.20 -15.86
CA LEU A 151 28.63 11.99 -16.65
C LEU A 151 30.08 11.93 -17.19
N PRO A 152 30.62 10.72 -17.43
CA PRO A 152 31.92 10.55 -18.09
C PRO A 152 31.95 11.21 -19.48
N ARG A 153 33.07 11.86 -19.85
CA ARG A 153 33.21 12.64 -21.10
C ARG A 153 32.84 11.85 -22.36
N GLU A 154 33.21 10.57 -22.41
CA GLU A 154 32.89 9.68 -23.54
C GLU A 154 31.37 9.45 -23.66
N LYS A 155 30.68 9.21 -22.54
CA LYS A 155 29.22 9.07 -22.52
C LYS A 155 28.50 10.37 -22.89
N VAL A 156 29.01 11.53 -22.46
CA VAL A 156 28.41 12.83 -22.75
C VAL A 156 28.27 13.07 -24.25
N ALA A 157 29.33 12.85 -25.02
CA ALA A 157 29.32 13.08 -26.46
C ALA A 157 28.28 12.19 -27.17
N GLU A 158 28.20 10.92 -26.78
CA GLU A 158 27.26 9.97 -27.37
C GLU A 158 25.81 10.24 -26.95
N THR A 159 25.56 10.56 -25.68
CA THR A 159 24.24 10.95 -25.18
C THR A 159 23.73 12.22 -25.87
N ALA A 160 24.57 13.24 -26.03
CA ALA A 160 24.20 14.47 -26.72
C ALA A 160 23.86 14.22 -28.19
N LEU A 161 24.62 13.37 -28.88
CA LEU A 161 24.35 12.97 -30.26
C LEU A 161 23.00 12.24 -30.39
N ARG A 162 22.72 11.31 -29.47
CA ARG A 162 21.45 10.56 -29.44
C ARG A 162 20.26 11.47 -29.14
N LEU A 163 20.41 12.40 -28.19
CA LEU A 163 19.40 13.41 -27.86
C LEU A 163 19.07 14.29 -29.08
N ALA A 164 20.08 14.76 -29.81
CA ALA A 164 19.91 15.59 -30.99
C ALA A 164 19.25 14.86 -32.18
N ARG A 165 19.41 13.53 -32.27
CA ARG A 165 18.86 12.70 -33.36
C ARG A 165 17.52 12.05 -33.04
N MET A 166 17.08 12.10 -31.79
CA MET A 166 15.84 11.49 -31.33
C MET A 166 14.63 12.19 -31.99
N LYS A 167 13.85 11.46 -32.79
CA LYS A 167 12.65 11.99 -33.47
C LYS A 167 11.39 11.18 -33.20
N ASN A 168 11.49 9.84 -33.22
CA ASN A 168 10.36 8.94 -32.99
C ASN A 168 10.80 7.81 -32.05
N VAL A 169 10.28 7.80 -30.83
CA VAL A 169 10.40 6.68 -29.88
C VAL A 169 9.00 6.12 -29.68
N SER A 170 8.84 4.78 -29.71
CA SER A 170 7.53 4.16 -29.44
C SER A 170 7.05 4.58 -28.04
N PRO A 171 5.81 5.08 -27.92
CA PRO A 171 5.21 5.42 -26.62
C PRO A 171 5.23 4.22 -25.66
N GLU A 172 4.91 3.02 -26.15
CA GLU A 172 4.88 1.81 -25.32
C GLU A 172 6.26 1.46 -24.78
N ALA A 173 7.29 1.52 -25.64
CA ALA A 173 8.67 1.30 -25.22
C ALA A 173 9.11 2.36 -24.20
N THR A 174 8.72 3.61 -24.41
CA THR A 174 9.03 4.73 -23.52
C THR A 174 8.40 4.56 -22.14
N VAL A 175 7.12 4.16 -22.07
CA VAL A 175 6.41 3.87 -20.82
C VAL A 175 7.02 2.64 -20.12
N ALA A 176 7.42 1.61 -20.87
CA ALA A 176 8.08 0.44 -20.30
C ALA A 176 9.42 0.80 -19.64
N VAL A 177 10.22 1.65 -20.29
CA VAL A 177 11.47 2.18 -19.72
C VAL A 177 11.20 3.00 -18.47
N ALA A 178 10.22 3.90 -18.49
CA ALA A 178 9.82 4.68 -17.32
C ALA A 178 9.43 3.80 -16.12
N ARG A 179 8.67 2.72 -16.39
CA ARG A 179 8.25 1.75 -15.36
C ARG A 179 9.45 0.98 -14.79
N ALA A 180 10.40 0.59 -15.64
CA ALA A 180 11.62 -0.08 -15.20
C ALA A 180 12.49 0.84 -14.33
N LEU A 181 12.68 2.10 -14.74
CA LEU A 181 13.39 3.12 -13.96
C LEU A 181 12.70 3.38 -12.61
N ARG A 182 11.37 3.50 -12.60
CA ARG A 182 10.62 3.68 -11.35
C ARG A 182 10.77 2.49 -10.42
N LYS A 183 10.73 1.25 -10.94
CA LYS A 183 10.97 0.04 -10.15
C LYS A 183 12.38 0.05 -9.57
N ARG A 184 13.39 0.36 -10.39
CA ARG A 184 14.79 0.43 -9.95
C ARG A 184 15.01 1.51 -8.89
N TYR A 185 14.40 2.68 -9.05
CA TYR A 185 14.43 3.74 -8.03
C TYR A 185 13.84 3.26 -6.71
N ARG A 186 12.71 2.55 -6.72
CA ARG A 186 12.13 1.96 -5.50
C ARG A 186 13.06 0.91 -4.88
N THR A 187 13.73 0.10 -5.70
CA THR A 187 14.71 -0.88 -5.22
C THR A 187 15.94 -0.21 -4.61
N MET A 188 16.49 0.83 -5.25
CA MET A 188 17.61 1.60 -4.71
C MET A 188 17.23 2.31 -3.42
N LYS A 189 16.04 2.93 -3.36
CA LYS A 189 15.47 3.46 -2.11
C LYS A 189 15.36 2.38 -1.05
N SER A 190 14.83 1.19 -1.39
CA SER A 190 14.70 0.10 -0.43
C SER A 190 16.04 -0.50 0.01
N GLU A 191 17.08 -0.46 -0.82
CA GLU A 191 18.44 -0.90 -0.49
C GLU A 191 19.20 0.17 0.31
N GLU A 192 18.91 1.46 0.10
CA GLU A 192 19.35 2.57 0.95
C GLU A 192 18.58 2.63 2.29
N THR A 193 17.34 2.11 2.34
CA THR A 193 16.61 1.82 3.59
C THR A 193 16.71 0.36 3.98
N ASP A 194 17.91 -0.06 4.40
CA ASP A 194 18.03 -1.12 5.43
C ASP A 194 17.59 -0.57 6.81
N GLY A 195 16.38 0.00 6.89
CA GLY A 195 15.88 0.64 8.10
C GLY A 195 14.68 1.57 7.96
N GLY A 196 13.79 1.33 7.00
CA GLY A 196 12.61 2.18 6.81
C GLY A 196 11.47 1.47 6.14
N GLU A 197 11.04 0.32 6.68
CA GLU A 197 9.78 -0.27 6.30
C GLU A 197 8.66 0.74 6.56
N ALA A 198 7.89 1.07 5.53
CA ALA A 198 6.63 1.78 5.71
C ALA A 198 5.63 0.83 6.39
N GLY A 199 5.72 0.76 7.72
CA GLY A 199 5.03 -0.22 8.55
C GLY A 199 5.90 -1.42 8.89
N GLY A 200 5.84 -1.84 10.15
CA GLY A 200 6.66 -2.87 10.77
C GLY A 200 6.41 -2.85 12.28
N ILE A 201 7.07 -3.74 13.02
CA ILE A 201 6.93 -3.81 14.48
C ILE A 201 7.26 -2.46 15.11
N ASP A 202 8.27 -1.75 14.64
CA ASP A 202 8.69 -0.41 15.12
C ASP A 202 7.59 0.66 14.97
N SER A 203 6.88 0.64 13.84
CA SER A 203 5.76 1.55 13.61
C SER A 203 4.58 1.21 14.50
N LEU A 204 4.32 -0.09 14.70
CA LEU A 204 3.25 -0.56 15.58
C LEU A 204 3.57 -0.29 17.06
N VAL A 205 4.82 -0.46 17.50
CA VAL A 205 5.33 -0.04 18.82
C VAL A 205 5.13 1.45 19.03
N SER A 206 5.48 2.26 18.03
CA SER A 206 5.30 3.71 18.09
C SER A 206 3.83 4.09 18.21
N ILE A 207 2.94 3.43 17.45
CA ILE A 207 1.49 3.67 17.54
C ILE A 207 0.96 3.24 18.91
N LEU A 208 1.25 2.01 19.33
CA LEU A 208 0.76 1.44 20.59
C LEU A 208 1.28 2.21 21.81
N GLY A 209 2.52 2.67 21.77
CA GLY A 209 3.12 3.48 22.82
C GLY A 209 2.53 4.89 22.99
N HIS A 210 1.60 5.33 22.13
CA HIS A 210 0.81 6.56 22.25
C HIS A 210 -0.70 6.27 22.43
N MET A 211 -1.10 5.01 22.60
CA MET A 211 -2.49 4.61 22.87
C MET A 211 -2.76 4.54 24.37
N SER A 212 -4.05 4.51 24.76
CA SER A 212 -4.42 4.23 26.14
C SER A 212 -4.11 2.77 26.51
N SER A 213 -3.71 2.52 27.77
CA SER A 213 -3.35 1.18 28.26
C SER A 213 -4.44 0.13 28.01
N ASP A 214 -5.73 0.50 28.10
CA ASP A 214 -6.85 -0.39 27.80
C ASP A 214 -6.92 -0.81 26.33
N SER A 215 -6.55 0.09 25.41
CA SER A 215 -6.60 -0.15 23.96
C SER A 215 -5.38 -0.94 23.51
N GLU A 216 -4.20 -0.59 24.03
CA GLU A 216 -2.96 -1.34 23.84
C GLU A 216 -3.14 -2.80 24.27
N LYS A 217 -3.62 -3.03 25.50
CA LYS A 217 -3.82 -4.37 26.04
C LYS A 217 -4.79 -5.20 25.20
N LYS A 218 -5.91 -4.62 24.75
CA LYS A 218 -6.86 -5.30 23.84
C LYS A 218 -6.24 -5.68 22.51
N ILE A 219 -5.34 -4.86 21.97
CA ILE A 219 -4.65 -5.15 20.70
C ILE A 219 -3.61 -6.25 20.93
N LEU A 220 -2.83 -6.17 22.00
CA LEU A 220 -1.85 -7.20 22.37
C LEU A 220 -2.50 -8.54 22.70
N ASP A 221 -3.65 -8.57 23.40
CA ASP A 221 -4.40 -9.80 23.71
C ASP A 221 -4.90 -10.48 22.43
N ASN A 222 -5.46 -9.71 21.48
CA ASN A 222 -5.90 -10.25 20.20
C ASN A 222 -4.72 -10.72 19.33
N LEU A 223 -3.60 -9.98 19.36
CA LEU A 223 -2.37 -10.40 18.69
C LEU A 223 -1.79 -11.66 19.34
N GLY A 224 -1.90 -11.84 20.66
CA GLY A 224 -1.45 -13.04 21.37
C GLY A 224 -2.20 -14.31 20.95
N ILE A 225 -3.47 -14.19 20.55
CA ILE A 225 -4.27 -15.31 20.03
C ILE A 225 -3.86 -15.66 18.59
N THR A 226 -3.55 -14.65 17.77
CA THR A 226 -3.39 -14.82 16.32
C THR A 226 -1.93 -14.99 15.89
N MET A 227 -1.02 -14.30 16.57
CA MET A 227 0.41 -14.15 16.27
C MET A 227 1.21 -13.97 17.59
N PRO A 228 1.40 -15.03 18.39
CA PRO A 228 2.02 -14.93 19.72
C PRO A 228 3.48 -14.44 19.69
N GLU A 229 4.25 -14.76 18.65
CA GLU A 229 5.64 -14.27 18.51
C GLU A 229 5.70 -12.74 18.34
N VAL A 230 4.82 -12.17 17.52
CA VAL A 230 4.74 -10.72 17.30
C VAL A 230 4.21 -10.00 18.54
N ALA A 231 3.24 -10.59 19.25
CA ALA A 231 2.74 -10.04 20.50
C ALA A 231 3.82 -10.00 21.59
N GLY A 232 4.66 -11.03 21.67
CA GLY A 232 5.85 -11.06 22.53
C GLY A 232 6.82 -9.93 22.20
N GLU A 233 7.21 -9.83 20.92
CA GLU A 233 8.14 -8.79 20.46
C GLU A 233 7.59 -7.36 20.68
N LEU A 234 6.29 -7.13 20.47
CA LEU A 234 5.65 -5.84 20.75
C LEU A 234 5.63 -5.52 22.24
N SER A 235 5.31 -6.50 23.09
CA SER A 235 5.26 -6.34 24.55
C SER A 235 6.64 -6.03 25.12
N GLU A 236 7.70 -6.60 24.54
CA GLU A 236 9.08 -6.29 24.91
C GLU A 236 9.50 -4.87 24.51
N ARG A 237 8.91 -4.30 23.46
CA ARG A 237 9.34 -3.04 22.86
C ARG A 237 8.52 -1.82 23.26
N ILE A 238 7.32 -2.01 23.83
CA ILE A 238 6.47 -0.91 24.31
C ILE A 238 6.76 -0.65 25.79
N PHE A 239 7.32 0.52 26.08
CA PHE A 239 7.37 1.03 27.45
C PHE A 239 6.14 1.89 27.71
N SER A 240 5.20 1.36 28.51
CA SER A 240 3.99 2.04 28.95
C SER A 240 4.19 2.64 30.36
N PHE A 241 3.28 3.51 30.80
CA PHE A 241 3.29 4.06 32.16
C PHE A 241 3.27 2.98 33.25
N GLU A 242 2.61 1.85 32.97
CA GLU A 242 2.52 0.74 33.92
C GLU A 242 3.89 0.05 34.14
N ASN A 243 4.77 0.09 33.13
CA ASN A 243 6.11 -0.50 33.21
C ASN A 243 7.04 0.28 34.17
N ILE A 244 6.65 1.46 34.66
CA ILE A 244 7.42 2.20 35.67
C ILE A 244 7.57 1.38 36.96
N ALA A 245 6.62 0.48 37.26
CA ALA A 245 6.72 -0.42 38.41
C ALA A 245 7.98 -1.31 38.38
N ALA A 246 8.48 -1.64 37.18
CA ALA A 246 9.65 -2.48 36.98
C ALA A 246 11.00 -1.76 37.18
N LEU A 247 11.03 -0.42 37.22
CA LEU A 247 12.24 0.36 37.45
C LEU A 247 12.74 0.19 38.88
N SER A 248 14.05 0.10 39.10
CA SER A 248 14.64 0.02 40.44
C SER A 248 14.40 1.30 41.27
N ASN A 249 14.55 1.22 42.59
CA ASN A 249 14.39 2.40 43.47
C ASN A 249 15.37 3.54 43.12
N ALA A 250 16.58 3.22 42.63
CA ALA A 250 17.54 4.23 42.20
C ALA A 250 17.07 4.95 40.93
N GLU A 251 16.55 4.20 39.95
CA GLU A 251 16.04 4.75 38.69
C GLU A 251 14.79 5.60 38.90
N ILE A 252 13.90 5.20 39.83
CA ILE A 252 12.72 5.99 40.16
C ILE A 252 13.12 7.33 40.81
N ARG A 253 14.16 7.36 41.66
CA ARG A 253 14.67 8.64 42.21
C ARG A 253 15.21 9.54 41.10
N LEU A 254 15.99 8.98 40.18
CA LEU A 254 16.51 9.73 39.04
C LEU A 254 15.36 10.27 38.17
N LEU A 255 14.32 9.48 37.93
CA LEU A 255 13.14 9.93 37.18
C LEU A 255 12.42 11.08 37.88
N ILE A 256 12.21 10.95 39.19
CA ILE A 256 11.56 11.98 40.01
C ILE A 256 12.35 13.30 39.99
N ASP A 257 13.68 13.21 40.02
CA ASP A 257 14.58 14.35 39.97
C ASP A 257 14.63 14.98 38.57
N GLU A 258 14.62 14.18 37.50
CA GLU A 258 14.59 14.67 36.11
C GLU A 258 13.26 15.36 35.77
N LEU A 259 12.13 14.82 36.24
CA LEU A 259 10.80 15.41 36.03
C LEU A 259 10.71 16.80 36.68
N ASN A 260 11.23 16.93 37.91
CA ASN A 260 11.26 18.17 38.69
C ASN A 260 9.92 18.96 38.71
N ASP A 261 8.80 18.25 38.65
CA ASP A 261 7.45 18.82 38.61
C ASP A 261 6.48 17.95 39.43
N ASP A 262 6.20 18.41 40.66
CA ASP A 262 5.34 17.70 41.60
C ASP A 262 3.86 17.71 41.17
N TYR A 263 3.44 18.74 40.42
CA TYR A 263 2.08 18.83 39.93
C TYR A 263 1.83 17.82 38.81
N LEU A 264 2.78 17.70 37.88
CA LEU A 264 2.78 16.67 36.84
C LEU A 264 2.73 15.26 37.45
N ILE A 265 3.57 14.99 38.45
CA ILE A 265 3.60 13.68 39.14
C ILE A 265 2.26 13.42 39.84
N ALA A 266 1.72 14.39 40.57
CA ALA A 266 0.42 14.27 41.23
C ALA A 266 -0.73 13.98 40.23
N PHE A 267 -0.74 14.66 39.09
CA PHE A 267 -1.73 14.41 38.03
C PHE A 267 -1.60 13.01 37.42
N ALA A 268 -0.38 12.58 37.09
CA ALA A 268 -0.16 11.28 36.47
C ALA A 268 -0.50 10.10 37.41
N LEU A 269 -0.23 10.25 38.71
CA LEU A 269 -0.55 9.25 39.75
C LEU A 269 -2.04 9.16 40.09
N LYS A 270 -2.86 10.11 39.62
CA LYS A 270 -4.30 10.09 39.89
C LYS A 270 -4.95 8.90 39.18
N GLY A 271 -5.50 7.97 39.95
CA GLY A 271 -6.08 6.73 39.43
C GLY A 271 -5.04 5.78 38.81
N ALA A 272 -3.77 5.89 39.20
CA ALA A 272 -2.76 4.87 38.90
C ALA A 272 -2.91 3.67 39.86
N ASP A 273 -2.33 2.53 39.48
CA ASP A 273 -2.27 1.36 40.36
C ASP A 273 -1.56 1.69 41.69
N ASP A 274 -1.99 1.03 42.76
CA ASP A 274 -1.45 1.21 44.10
C ASP A 274 0.06 0.92 44.14
N GLU A 275 0.53 -0.04 43.35
CA GLU A 275 1.94 -0.37 43.24
C GLU A 275 2.75 0.82 42.70
N ILE A 276 2.35 1.39 41.56
CA ILE A 276 3.05 2.52 40.92
C ILE A 276 3.07 3.72 41.86
N ARG A 277 1.93 4.04 42.45
CA ARG A 277 1.81 5.13 43.43
C ARG A 277 2.76 4.94 44.61
N PHE A 278 2.82 3.74 45.17
CA PHE A 278 3.74 3.43 46.26
C PHE A 278 5.21 3.59 45.84
N ARG A 279 5.57 3.15 44.62
CA ARG A 279 6.95 3.26 44.12
C ARG A 279 7.43 4.70 44.01
N PHE A 280 6.59 5.62 43.51
CA PHE A 280 6.92 7.05 43.47
C PHE A 280 7.06 7.61 44.89
N LEU A 281 6.04 7.45 45.72
CA LEU A 281 6.00 8.06 47.06
C LEU A 281 7.13 7.57 47.97
N ARG A 282 7.47 6.28 47.91
CA ARG A 282 8.57 5.69 48.71
C ARG A 282 9.94 6.25 48.34
N ASN A 283 10.12 6.65 47.08
CA ASN A 283 11.39 7.15 46.57
C ASN A 283 11.52 8.68 46.70
N MET A 284 10.58 9.35 47.36
CA MET A 284 10.62 10.77 47.67
C MET A 284 10.93 11.03 49.15
N SER A 285 11.21 12.29 49.49
CA SER A 285 11.19 12.72 50.89
C SER A 285 9.77 12.64 51.46
N GLN A 286 9.65 12.40 52.77
CA GLN A 286 8.35 12.24 53.43
C GLN A 286 7.46 13.48 53.29
N ASN A 287 8.05 14.68 53.31
CA ASN A 287 7.33 15.94 53.10
C ASN A 287 6.81 16.03 51.66
N ARG A 288 7.68 15.81 50.66
CA ARG A 288 7.31 15.87 49.23
C ARG A 288 6.22 14.84 48.87
N ALA A 289 6.32 13.63 49.42
CA ALA A 289 5.29 12.61 49.25
C ALA A 289 3.94 13.04 49.84
N THR A 290 3.95 13.71 51.00
CA THR A 290 2.74 14.24 51.64
C THR A 290 2.12 15.35 50.78
N ASP A 291 2.95 16.28 50.29
CA ASP A 291 2.50 17.38 49.43
C ASP A 291 1.84 16.86 48.15
N ILE A 292 2.41 15.84 47.50
CA ILE A 292 1.82 15.20 46.32
C ILE A 292 0.47 14.54 46.64
N ILE A 293 0.35 13.85 47.78
CA ILE A 293 -0.92 13.23 48.19
C ILE A 293 -1.99 14.31 48.43
N GLU A 294 -1.63 15.40 49.09
CA GLU A 294 -2.54 16.53 49.31
C GLU A 294 -2.98 17.17 48.00
N GLU A 295 -2.06 17.36 47.07
CA GLU A 295 -2.33 17.94 45.74
C GLU A 295 -3.25 17.00 44.93
N MET A 296 -2.98 15.70 44.94
CA MET A 296 -3.88 14.68 44.37
C MET A 296 -5.30 14.76 44.95
N ASN A 297 -5.44 14.95 46.27
CA ASN A 297 -6.74 15.08 46.92
C ASN A 297 -7.45 16.38 46.55
N ARG A 298 -6.69 17.48 46.43
CA ARG A 298 -7.18 18.81 46.04
C ARG A 298 -7.75 18.83 44.62
N MET A 299 -7.14 18.09 43.69
CA MET A 299 -7.60 18.00 42.29
C MET A 299 -9.01 17.43 42.13
N GLY A 300 -9.54 16.69 43.11
CA GLY A 300 -10.88 16.10 43.03
C GLY A 300 -11.01 15.11 41.87
N ALA A 301 -12.12 15.19 41.12
CA ALA A 301 -12.36 14.36 39.94
C ALA A 301 -11.79 15.04 38.69
N VAL A 302 -10.84 14.37 38.04
CA VAL A 302 -10.16 14.84 36.82
C VAL A 302 -10.60 14.00 35.62
N LYS A 303 -10.50 14.56 34.41
CA LYS A 303 -10.84 13.81 33.19
C LYS A 303 -9.73 12.80 32.90
N LEU A 304 -10.12 11.59 32.49
CA LEU A 304 -9.17 10.55 32.09
C LEU A 304 -8.19 11.03 31.00
N LYS A 305 -8.68 11.83 30.04
CA LYS A 305 -7.85 12.39 28.97
C LYS A 305 -6.70 13.26 29.52
N GLU A 306 -6.98 14.10 30.51
CA GLU A 306 -5.97 14.98 31.12
C GLU A 306 -4.90 14.14 31.83
N VAL A 307 -5.31 13.11 32.58
CA VAL A 307 -4.38 12.18 33.25
C VAL A 307 -3.46 11.47 32.24
N LEU A 308 -4.00 11.05 31.09
CA LEU A 308 -3.22 10.38 30.05
C LEU A 308 -2.13 11.29 29.46
N GLU A 309 -2.41 12.59 29.24
CA GLU A 309 -1.42 13.56 28.74
C GLU A 309 -0.22 13.69 29.70
N TYR A 310 -0.45 13.70 31.02
CA TYR A 310 0.63 13.73 32.02
C TYR A 310 1.41 12.41 32.11
N ARG A 311 0.72 11.27 31.98
CA ARG A 311 1.39 9.95 31.95
C ARG A 311 2.29 9.81 30.73
N GLU A 312 1.85 10.31 29.58
CA GLU A 312 2.63 10.34 28.35
C GLU A 312 3.91 11.19 28.51
N ALA A 313 3.81 12.36 29.15
CA ALA A 313 4.98 13.19 29.46
C ALA A 313 6.02 12.47 30.36
N ILE A 314 5.56 11.68 31.34
CA ILE A 314 6.45 10.85 32.17
C ILE A 314 7.11 9.75 31.34
N VAL A 315 6.35 9.04 30.51
CA VAL A 315 6.88 7.97 29.64
C VAL A 315 7.93 8.51 28.68
N GLU A 316 7.69 9.69 28.09
CA GLU A 316 8.65 10.35 27.21
C GLU A 316 9.94 10.74 27.95
N THR A 317 9.82 11.23 29.19
CA THR A 317 10.99 11.51 30.03
C THR A 317 11.81 10.25 30.29
N VAL A 318 11.15 9.13 30.62
CA VAL A 318 11.84 7.84 30.82
C VAL A 318 12.56 7.39 29.55
N ARG A 319 11.95 7.53 28.37
CA ARG A 319 12.59 7.21 27.08
C ARG A 319 13.84 8.05 26.83
N GLN A 320 13.78 9.35 27.12
CA GLN A 320 14.93 10.24 27.00
C GLN A 320 16.05 9.91 27.99
N MET A 321 15.71 9.42 29.18
CA MET A 321 16.68 8.94 30.17
C MET A 321 17.30 7.61 29.75
N GLU A 322 16.54 6.69 29.16
CA GLU A 322 17.05 5.44 28.58
C GLU A 322 18.01 5.71 27.42
N ALA A 323 17.63 6.60 26.48
CA ALA A 323 18.46 6.96 25.33
C ALA A 323 19.83 7.54 25.74
N ARG A 324 19.90 8.20 26.90
CA ARG A 324 21.14 8.73 27.50
C ARG A 324 21.84 7.73 28.44
N GLY A 325 21.27 6.55 28.64
CA GLY A 325 21.80 5.48 29.50
C GLY A 325 21.65 5.72 31.00
N ALA A 326 20.82 6.67 31.42
CA ALA A 326 20.60 7.03 32.83
C ALA A 326 19.64 6.07 33.56
N ILE A 327 18.72 5.46 32.81
CA ILE A 327 17.79 4.42 33.29
C ILE A 327 17.89 3.23 32.34
N ARG A 328 17.73 2.00 32.86
CA ARG A 328 17.63 0.80 32.03
C ARG A 328 16.23 0.23 32.13
N LEU A 329 15.52 0.20 31.00
CA LEU A 329 14.20 -0.40 30.94
C LEU A 329 14.32 -1.91 31.01
N ARG A 330 13.87 -2.50 32.12
CA ARG A 330 13.76 -3.95 32.27
C ARG A 330 12.56 -4.42 31.45
N ARG A 331 12.81 -5.10 30.34
CA ARG A 331 11.78 -5.64 29.45
C ARG A 331 11.32 -7.00 29.97
N SER A 332 10.04 -7.31 29.85
CA SER A 332 9.45 -8.55 30.37
C SER A 332 10.04 -9.77 29.65
N GLY A 333 10.95 -10.51 30.29
CA GLY A 333 11.58 -11.72 29.73
C GLY A 333 13.05 -11.89 30.09
N GLU A 334 13.72 -10.84 30.57
CA GLU A 334 15.13 -10.93 30.96
C GLU A 334 15.26 -11.15 32.48
N GLU A 335 15.75 -12.34 32.87
CA GLU A 335 16.17 -12.60 34.25
C GLU A 335 17.54 -11.95 34.50
N TRP A 336 17.55 -10.94 35.36
CA TRP A 336 18.77 -10.27 35.80
C TRP A 336 19.06 -10.62 37.26
N VAL A 337 20.32 -10.98 37.55
CA VAL A 337 20.81 -11.21 38.91
C VAL A 337 21.50 -9.92 39.40
N GLU A 338 21.16 -9.48 40.61
CA GLU A 338 21.80 -8.34 41.30
C GLU A 338 23.12 -8.73 41.99
#